data_AF-A0A3B4G849-F1
#
_entry.id   AF-A0A3B4G849-F1
#
_cell.length_a   1.000
_cell.length_b   1.000
_cell.length_c   1.000
_cell.angle_alpha   90.00
_cell.angle_beta   90.00
_cell.angle_gamma   90.00
#
_symmetry.space_group_name_H-M   'P 1'
#
loop_
_entity.id
_entity.type
_entity.pdbx_description
1 polymer ?
#
loop_
_entity_poly.entity_id
_entity_poly.type
_entity_poly.pdbx_seq_one_letter_code
_entity_poly.pdbx_strand_id
1 'polypeptide(L)'
;MSKMLQLSPNFLKELASSTSLRVTLLSESLKPSVLQYETFKIQKGGPGTFYPFAFTDIMGLEKDTGVMVEDITLAMKGYVKDGYTVSPESSLSEHDHKYNKEPTLNDKVHVLVSVIDANKIKLMSDDIIKQMRTVRLAASDMGIPQMAILTKIDEACPEVKKTYKKCIVSVISGIPLYCIFPVKNYHSEIQTDDDIDTLILAAL
;
A
#
# COMPACT_ATOMS: atom_id res chain seq x y z
N MET A 1 11.94 9.69 0.17
CA MET A 1 11.93 8.99 1.46
C MET A 1 10.56 9.17 2.07
N SER A 2 9.60 8.34 1.63
CA SER A 2 8.29 8.27 2.29
C SER A 2 8.58 7.82 3.71
N LYS A 3 8.29 8.68 4.70
CA LYS A 3 8.35 8.27 6.10
C LYS A 3 7.28 7.20 6.22
N MET A 4 7.72 5.95 6.15
CA MET A 4 6.94 4.76 6.39
C MET A 4 6.03 5.07 7.56
N LEU A 5 4.71 4.95 7.34
CA LEU A 5 3.69 5.02 8.37
C LEU A 5 4.27 4.41 9.65
N GLN A 6 4.47 5.21 10.69
CA GLN A 6 4.91 4.67 11.97
C GLN A 6 3.74 3.85 12.50
N LEU A 7 3.80 2.55 12.23
CA LEU A 7 2.78 1.61 12.68
C LEU A 7 3.04 1.32 14.15
N SER A 8 2.05 1.59 14.99
CA SER A 8 2.22 1.51 16.44
C SER A 8 2.45 0.08 16.94
N PRO A 9 3.11 -0.11 18.11
CA PRO A 9 3.45 -1.43 18.64
C PRO A 9 2.27 -2.40 18.82
N ASN A 10 1.05 -1.88 18.98
CA ASN A 10 -0.16 -2.71 19.11
C ASN A 10 -0.66 -3.23 17.74
N PHE A 11 -0.49 -2.46 16.64
CA PHE A 11 -0.74 -2.92 15.26
C PHE A 11 0.14 -4.12 14.93
N LEU A 12 1.40 -4.02 15.34
CA LEU A 12 2.39 -5.08 15.16
C LEU A 12 2.03 -6.34 15.96
N LYS A 13 1.36 -6.23 17.10
CA LYS A 13 0.93 -7.40 17.89
C LYS A 13 -0.25 -8.13 17.27
N GLU A 14 -1.20 -7.41 16.69
CA GLU A 14 -2.39 -7.99 16.05
C GLU A 14 -2.05 -8.66 14.72
N LEU A 15 -1.24 -8.01 13.88
CA LEU A 15 -0.65 -8.64 12.69
C LEU A 15 0.24 -9.85 13.03
N ALA A 16 0.91 -9.83 14.19
CA ALA A 16 1.75 -10.94 14.65
C ALA A 16 0.99 -12.19 15.13
N SER A 17 -0.33 -12.12 15.22
CA SER A 17 -1.19 -13.29 15.47
C SER A 17 -1.38 -14.16 14.21
N SER A 18 -1.02 -13.63 13.04
CA SER A 18 -1.15 -14.30 11.75
C SER A 18 0.20 -14.85 11.26
N THR A 19 0.17 -16.03 10.64
CA THR A 19 1.34 -16.65 10.03
C THR A 19 1.66 -16.01 8.68
N SER A 20 2.65 -15.11 8.66
CA SER A 20 3.22 -14.44 7.47
C SER A 20 2.24 -13.56 6.70
N LEU A 21 2.28 -12.24 6.94
CA LEU A 21 1.52 -11.24 6.15
C LEU A 21 2.47 -10.38 5.31
N ARG A 22 2.23 -10.30 3.99
CA ARG A 22 2.89 -9.34 3.09
C ARG A 22 1.88 -8.31 2.62
N VAL A 23 2.16 -7.04 2.92
CA VAL A 23 1.28 -5.90 2.62
C VAL A 23 1.89 -5.07 1.51
N THR A 24 1.24 -4.96 0.35
CA THR A 24 1.74 -4.08 -0.72
C THR A 24 1.12 -2.70 -0.61
N LEU A 25 1.98 -1.68 -0.53
CA LEU A 25 1.61 -0.26 -0.54
C LEU A 25 1.64 0.25 -1.98
N LEU A 26 0.48 0.66 -2.51
CA LEU A 26 0.38 1.33 -3.80
C LEU A 26 0.13 2.82 -3.57
N SER A 27 1.09 3.69 -3.86
CA SER A 27 0.95 5.14 -3.69
C SER A 27 0.61 5.88 -4.99
N GLU A 28 0.22 7.15 -4.91
CA GLU A 28 0.14 8.09 -6.05
C GLU A 28 1.18 9.20 -5.82
N SER A 29 2.38 9.08 -6.39
CA SER A 29 3.43 10.10 -6.23
C SER A 29 3.38 11.17 -7.34
N LEU A 30 4.14 12.24 -7.17
CA LEU A 30 4.41 13.28 -8.19
C LEU A 30 5.93 13.58 -8.23
N LYS A 31 6.73 12.68 -7.65
CA LYS A 31 8.21 12.67 -7.63
C LYS A 31 8.68 11.21 -7.66
N PRO A 32 9.76 10.88 -8.37
CA PRO A 32 10.25 9.50 -8.46
C PRO A 32 10.87 9.11 -7.11
N SER A 33 10.06 8.45 -6.29
CA SER A 33 10.49 7.75 -5.09
C SER A 33 9.42 6.69 -4.89
N VAL A 34 9.60 5.43 -5.23
CA VAL A 34 10.79 4.59 -5.38
C VAL A 34 10.71 3.86 -6.73
N LEU A 35 11.79 3.81 -7.51
CA LEU A 35 11.88 3.05 -8.78
C LEU A 35 11.95 1.53 -8.54
N GLN A 36 11.82 1.06 -7.30
CA GLN A 36 12.12 -0.30 -6.89
C GLN A 36 11.01 -0.92 -6.04
N TYR A 37 10.84 -2.23 -6.20
CA TYR A 37 10.07 -3.10 -5.33
C TYR A 37 10.91 -3.42 -4.09
N GLU A 38 10.52 -2.92 -2.93
CA GLU A 38 11.32 -3.01 -1.70
C GLU A 38 10.52 -3.57 -0.53
N THR A 39 11.10 -4.53 0.18
CA THR A 39 10.50 -5.23 1.32
C THR A 39 11.06 -4.72 2.64
N PHE A 40 10.20 -4.14 3.46
CA PHE A 40 10.50 -3.69 4.81
C PHE A 40 10.01 -4.71 5.84
N LYS A 41 10.89 -5.08 6.75
CA LYS A 41 10.58 -5.94 7.90
C LYS A 41 10.74 -5.15 9.19
N ILE A 42 9.86 -5.39 10.14
CA ILE A 42 9.90 -4.70 11.43
C ILE A 42 10.59 -5.59 12.45
N GLN A 43 11.66 -5.05 13.05
CA GLN A 43 12.44 -5.75 14.06
C GLN A 43 11.63 -5.93 15.35
N LYS A 44 11.68 -7.14 15.91
CA LYS A 44 10.99 -7.52 17.15
C LYS A 44 12.04 -7.89 18.19
N GLY A 45 12.32 -6.99 19.13
CA GLY A 45 13.30 -7.24 20.19
C GLY A 45 14.74 -7.16 19.68
N GLY A 46 15.49 -8.27 19.80
CA GLY A 46 16.93 -8.32 19.50
C GLY A 46 17.28 -8.19 18.00
N PRO A 47 18.57 -8.04 17.65
CA PRO A 47 19.03 -8.04 16.27
C PRO A 47 18.69 -9.35 15.54
N GLY A 48 18.14 -9.25 14.33
CA GLY A 48 17.82 -10.40 13.48
C GLY A 48 16.49 -11.09 13.79
N THR A 49 15.78 -10.69 14.85
CA THR A 49 14.43 -11.17 15.13
C THR A 49 13.39 -10.18 14.59
N PHE A 50 12.44 -10.67 13.81
CA PHE A 50 11.44 -9.84 13.12
C PHE A 50 10.02 -10.29 13.47
N TYR A 51 9.07 -9.38 13.34
CA TYR A 51 7.67 -9.75 13.32
C TYR A 51 7.35 -10.63 12.08
N PRO A 52 6.34 -11.51 12.15
CA PRO A 52 5.98 -12.41 11.06
C PRO A 52 5.17 -11.69 9.96
N PHE A 53 5.53 -10.45 9.62
CA PHE A 53 4.94 -9.71 8.51
C PHE A 53 5.94 -8.73 7.91
N ALA A 54 5.72 -8.38 6.65
CA ALA A 54 6.55 -7.48 5.87
C ALA A 54 5.68 -6.54 5.03
N PHE A 55 6.18 -5.33 4.82
CA PHE A 55 5.58 -4.36 3.92
C PHE A 55 6.39 -4.34 2.64
N THR A 56 5.72 -4.42 1.52
CA THR A 56 6.31 -4.21 0.21
C THR A 56 5.88 -2.83 -0.27
N ASP A 57 6.83 -1.94 -0.50
CA ASP A 57 6.59 -0.72 -1.26
C ASP A 57 6.86 -0.98 -2.74
N ILE A 58 5.98 -0.47 -3.61
CA ILE A 58 6.15 -0.53 -5.06
C ILE A 58 5.80 0.84 -5.63
N MET A 59 6.39 1.17 -6.78
CA MET A 59 6.07 2.40 -7.50
C MET A 59 4.55 2.57 -7.69
N GLY A 60 4.09 3.80 -7.57
CA GLY A 60 2.69 4.16 -7.68
C GLY A 60 2.12 4.09 -9.09
N LEU A 61 0.78 4.15 -9.17
CA LEU A 61 0.10 4.40 -10.44
C LEU A 61 0.24 5.89 -10.78
N GLU A 62 0.79 6.18 -11.95
CA GLU A 62 1.00 7.52 -12.48
C GLU A 62 0.83 7.50 -14.00
N LYS A 63 0.42 8.62 -14.57
CA LYS A 63 0.31 8.76 -16.02
C LYS A 63 1.72 8.71 -16.63
N ASP A 64 1.92 7.86 -17.62
CA ASP A 64 3.15 7.70 -18.42
C ASP A 64 4.40 7.19 -17.67
N THR A 65 4.49 7.38 -16.34
CA THR A 65 5.65 7.01 -15.52
C THR A 65 5.36 5.97 -14.44
N GLY A 66 4.10 5.56 -14.27
CA GLY A 66 3.69 4.66 -13.21
C GLY A 66 4.09 3.21 -13.39
N VAL A 67 3.89 2.42 -12.34
CA VAL A 67 4.02 0.95 -12.42
C VAL A 67 2.97 0.36 -13.37
N MET A 68 3.37 -0.69 -14.08
CA MET A 68 2.47 -1.48 -14.91
C MET A 68 1.54 -2.33 -14.03
N VAL A 69 0.27 -2.44 -14.40
CA VAL A 69 -0.71 -3.26 -13.66
C VAL A 69 -0.29 -4.74 -13.64
N GLU A 70 0.39 -5.18 -14.69
CA GLU A 70 0.99 -6.49 -14.83
C GLU A 70 2.03 -6.75 -13.74
N ASP A 71 2.90 -5.78 -13.45
CA ASP A 71 3.93 -5.90 -12.39
C ASP A 71 3.30 -5.94 -11.00
N ILE A 72 2.26 -5.16 -10.74
CA ILE A 72 1.48 -5.27 -9.49
C ILE A 72 0.88 -6.68 -9.38
N THR A 73 0.37 -7.23 -10.48
CA THR A 73 -0.23 -8.56 -10.51
C THR A 73 0.81 -9.66 -10.26
N LEU A 74 1.99 -9.54 -10.86
CA LEU A 74 3.13 -10.42 -10.62
C LEU A 74 3.60 -10.34 -9.16
N ALA A 75 3.66 -9.12 -8.60
CA ALA A 75 3.99 -8.89 -7.21
C ALA A 75 2.97 -9.58 -6.27
N MET A 76 1.67 -9.45 -6.55
CA MET A 76 0.63 -10.12 -5.74
C MET A 76 0.78 -11.64 -5.73
N LYS A 77 1.18 -12.21 -6.87
CA LYS A 77 1.42 -13.65 -7.03
C LYS A 77 2.78 -14.12 -6.48
N GLY A 78 3.65 -13.21 -6.02
CA GLY A 78 4.97 -13.51 -5.47
C GLY A 78 6.09 -13.68 -6.51
N TYR A 79 5.84 -13.33 -7.77
CA TYR A 79 6.81 -13.48 -8.87
C TYR A 79 7.88 -12.38 -8.91
N VAL A 80 7.78 -11.35 -8.08
CA VAL A 80 8.72 -10.21 -8.06
C VAL A 80 9.67 -10.35 -6.87
N LYS A 81 10.98 -10.35 -7.12
CA LYS A 81 12.01 -10.34 -6.06
C LYS A 81 12.32 -8.94 -5.57
N ASP A 82 12.79 -8.90 -4.33
CA ASP A 82 13.27 -7.69 -3.67
C ASP A 82 14.36 -6.95 -4.48
N GLY A 83 14.24 -5.63 -4.55
CA GLY A 83 15.09 -4.75 -5.35
C GLY A 83 14.87 -4.85 -6.86
N TYR A 84 13.71 -5.32 -7.33
CA TYR A 84 13.33 -5.19 -8.75
C TYR A 84 13.11 -3.72 -9.11
N THR A 85 13.71 -3.24 -10.19
CA THR A 85 13.51 -1.88 -10.69
C THR A 85 12.32 -1.85 -11.64
N VAL A 86 11.27 -1.11 -11.27
CA VAL A 86 10.06 -0.94 -12.08
C VAL A 86 10.36 -0.12 -13.33
N SER A 87 9.84 -0.57 -14.47
CA SER A 87 9.89 0.17 -15.73
C SER A 87 8.48 0.51 -16.20
N PRO A 88 8.19 1.78 -16.58
CA PRO A 88 6.91 2.14 -17.19
C PRO A 88 6.79 1.63 -18.63
N GLU A 89 7.88 1.19 -19.26
CA GLU A 89 7.90 0.79 -20.67
C GLU A 89 7.56 -0.68 -20.89
N SER A 90 7.84 -1.53 -19.89
CA SER A 90 7.62 -2.97 -20.00
C SER A 90 7.52 -3.64 -18.63
N SER A 91 6.68 -4.66 -18.54
CA SER A 91 6.52 -5.51 -17.35
C SER A 91 7.70 -6.48 -17.18
N LEU A 92 7.93 -6.91 -15.95
CA LEU A 92 8.92 -7.90 -15.56
C LEU A 92 8.81 -9.19 -16.39
N SER A 93 9.89 -9.51 -17.10
CA SER A 93 10.01 -10.74 -17.89
C SER A 93 10.36 -11.95 -17.02
N GLU A 94 9.86 -13.14 -17.39
CA GLU A 94 10.22 -14.42 -16.76
C GLU A 94 11.71 -14.78 -16.89
N HIS A 95 12.41 -14.16 -17.86
CA HIS A 95 13.84 -14.32 -18.07
C HIS A 95 14.69 -13.38 -17.21
N ASP A 96 14.07 -12.41 -16.53
CA ASP A 96 14.77 -11.49 -15.66
C ASP A 96 15.27 -12.20 -14.38
N HIS A 97 16.49 -11.88 -13.94
CA HIS A 97 17.04 -12.37 -12.68
C HIS A 97 16.19 -12.03 -11.43
N LYS A 98 15.42 -10.94 -11.49
CA LYS A 98 14.46 -10.49 -10.48
C LYS A 98 13.11 -11.18 -10.56
N TYR A 99 12.88 -12.04 -11.55
CA TYR A 99 11.71 -12.92 -11.58
C TYR A 99 11.89 -14.11 -10.63
N ASN A 100 10.91 -14.32 -9.75
CA ASN A 100 10.84 -15.45 -8.84
C ASN A 100 10.10 -16.61 -9.51
N LYS A 101 10.84 -17.57 -10.08
CA LYS A 101 10.26 -18.67 -10.86
C LYS A 101 9.34 -19.60 -10.07
N GLU A 102 9.57 -19.71 -8.76
CA GLU A 102 8.87 -20.66 -7.89
C GLU A 102 8.40 -19.94 -6.62
N PRO A 103 7.36 -19.10 -6.70
CA PRO A 103 6.89 -18.31 -5.57
C PRO A 103 6.33 -19.21 -4.46
N THR A 104 6.81 -18.97 -3.24
CA THR A 104 6.29 -19.58 -2.02
C THR A 104 5.07 -18.82 -1.51
N LEU A 105 4.37 -19.36 -0.51
CA LEU A 105 3.28 -18.64 0.15
C LEU A 105 3.77 -17.32 0.79
N ASN A 106 5.00 -17.30 1.31
CA ASN A 106 5.59 -16.10 1.94
C ASN A 106 5.94 -15.01 0.92
N ASP A 107 6.07 -15.36 -0.36
CA ASP A 107 6.33 -14.40 -1.43
C ASP A 107 5.05 -13.72 -1.90
N LYS A 108 3.89 -14.37 -1.73
CA LYS A 108 2.59 -13.83 -2.14
C LYS A 108 2.15 -12.69 -1.26
N VAL A 109 1.40 -11.76 -1.86
CA VAL A 109 0.76 -10.67 -1.12
C VAL A 109 -0.48 -11.21 -0.42
N HIS A 110 -0.62 -10.83 0.84
CA HIS A 110 -1.72 -11.28 1.70
C HIS A 110 -2.76 -10.18 1.89
N VAL A 111 -2.38 -8.91 1.76
CA VAL A 111 -3.29 -7.76 1.80
C VAL A 111 -2.82 -6.71 0.81
N LEU A 112 -3.75 -6.19 0.02
CA LEU A 112 -3.51 -5.04 -0.85
C LEU A 112 -3.92 -3.74 -0.16
N VAL A 113 -3.01 -2.76 -0.08
CA VAL A 113 -3.27 -1.45 0.51
C VAL A 113 -3.06 -0.36 -0.54
N SER A 114 -4.13 0.35 -0.88
CA SER A 114 -4.05 1.54 -1.74
C SER A 114 -3.86 2.80 -0.90
N VAL A 115 -2.74 3.48 -1.06
CA VAL A 115 -2.41 4.74 -0.39
C VAL A 115 -2.80 5.90 -1.31
N ILE A 116 -3.81 6.64 -0.92
CA ILE A 116 -4.42 7.71 -1.73
C ILE A 116 -4.18 9.06 -1.05
N ASP A 117 -3.71 10.06 -1.80
CA ASP A 117 -3.58 11.43 -1.32
C ASP A 117 -4.95 12.13 -1.39
N ALA A 118 -5.47 12.57 -0.25
CA ALA A 118 -6.78 13.22 -0.17
C ALA A 118 -6.88 14.50 -1.02
N ASN A 119 -5.76 15.18 -1.30
CA ASN A 119 -5.72 16.37 -2.14
C ASN A 119 -5.80 16.04 -3.63
N LYS A 120 -5.41 14.84 -4.03
CA LYS A 120 -5.29 14.44 -5.44
C LYS A 120 -6.48 13.65 -5.98
N ILE A 121 -7.42 13.23 -5.13
CA ILE A 121 -8.62 12.47 -5.55
C ILE A 121 -9.31 13.07 -6.79
N LYS A 122 -9.45 14.39 -6.84
CA LYS A 122 -10.12 15.09 -7.96
C LYS A 122 -9.27 15.22 -9.22
N LEU A 123 -7.97 14.97 -9.11
CA LEU A 123 -6.98 15.07 -10.19
C LEU A 123 -6.71 13.70 -10.84
N MET A 124 -7.21 12.61 -10.27
CA MET A 124 -7.09 11.27 -10.83
C MET A 124 -7.80 11.21 -12.19
N SER A 125 -7.08 10.75 -13.21
CA SER A 125 -7.65 10.53 -14.53
C SER A 125 -8.48 9.24 -14.57
N ASP A 126 -9.38 9.15 -15.54
CA ASP A 126 -10.16 7.93 -15.80
C ASP A 126 -9.27 6.69 -16.05
N ASP A 127 -8.08 6.91 -16.62
CA ASP A 127 -7.10 5.85 -16.86
C ASP A 127 -6.53 5.29 -15.56
N ILE A 128 -6.11 6.15 -14.62
CA ILE A 128 -5.66 5.73 -13.28
C ILE A 128 -6.79 5.01 -12.52
N ILE A 129 -8.02 5.52 -12.59
CA ILE A 129 -9.19 4.88 -11.98
C ILE A 129 -9.42 3.48 -12.58
N LYS A 130 -9.28 3.33 -13.90
CA LYS A 130 -9.38 2.04 -14.58
C LYS A 130 -8.27 1.09 -14.14
N GLN A 131 -7.02 1.55 -14.03
CA GLN A 131 -5.91 0.74 -13.54
C GLN A 131 -6.14 0.28 -12.09
N MET A 132 -6.56 1.18 -11.19
CA MET A 132 -6.94 0.83 -9.82
C MET A 132 -8.02 -0.25 -9.79
N ARG A 133 -9.05 -0.12 -10.65
CA ARG A 133 -10.11 -1.13 -10.76
C ARG A 133 -9.57 -2.47 -11.26
N THR A 134 -8.67 -2.49 -12.24
CA THR A 134 -8.07 -3.74 -12.75
C THR A 134 -7.27 -4.44 -11.66
N VAL A 135 -6.41 -3.70 -10.95
CA VAL A 135 -5.64 -4.24 -9.81
C VAL A 135 -6.58 -4.79 -8.73
N ARG A 136 -7.63 -4.04 -8.39
CA ARG A 136 -8.63 -4.44 -7.40
C ARG A 136 -9.28 -5.78 -7.77
N LEU A 137 -9.73 -5.92 -9.02
CA LEU A 137 -10.36 -7.15 -9.49
C LEU A 137 -9.39 -8.33 -9.49
N ALA A 138 -8.15 -8.13 -9.92
CA ALA A 138 -7.12 -9.16 -9.85
C ALA A 138 -6.86 -9.61 -8.41
N ALA A 139 -6.82 -8.69 -7.44
CA ALA A 139 -6.71 -9.03 -6.02
C ALA A 139 -7.93 -9.81 -5.52
N SER A 140 -9.14 -9.41 -5.92
CA SER A 140 -10.39 -10.11 -5.56
C SER A 140 -10.42 -11.54 -6.10
N ASP A 141 -10.00 -11.76 -7.34
CA ASP A 141 -9.94 -13.08 -7.98
C ASP A 141 -8.93 -14.00 -7.28
N MET A 142 -7.88 -13.42 -6.67
CA MET A 142 -6.91 -14.14 -5.85
C MET A 142 -7.36 -14.34 -4.39
N GLY A 143 -8.53 -13.82 -4.00
CA GLY A 143 -9.01 -13.84 -2.61
C GLY A 143 -8.21 -12.94 -1.66
N ILE A 144 -7.48 -11.95 -2.18
CA ILE A 144 -6.66 -11.02 -1.41
C ILE A 144 -7.57 -9.89 -0.85
N PRO A 145 -7.65 -9.71 0.48
CA PRO A 145 -8.31 -8.57 1.11
C PRO A 145 -7.70 -7.24 0.68
N GLN A 146 -8.55 -6.20 0.59
CA GLN A 146 -8.18 -4.89 0.08
C GLN A 146 -8.63 -3.80 1.05
N MET A 147 -7.78 -2.79 1.24
CA MET A 147 -8.09 -1.59 2.00
C MET A 147 -7.45 -0.35 1.37
N ALA A 148 -7.95 0.83 1.74
CA ALA A 148 -7.35 2.10 1.34
C ALA A 148 -6.94 2.94 2.55
N ILE A 149 -5.76 3.54 2.48
CA ILE A 149 -5.30 4.56 3.42
C ILE A 149 -5.42 5.90 2.72
N LEU A 150 -6.22 6.80 3.29
CA LEU A 150 -6.42 8.15 2.78
C LEU A 150 -5.55 9.13 3.55
N THR A 151 -4.44 9.55 2.95
CA THR A 151 -3.40 10.40 3.55
C THR A 151 -3.67 11.89 3.35
N LYS A 152 -2.96 12.74 4.12
CA LYS A 152 -3.05 14.22 4.09
C LYS A 152 -4.47 14.74 4.29
N ILE A 153 -5.29 13.99 5.02
CA ILE A 153 -6.71 14.33 5.19
C ILE A 153 -6.92 15.65 5.95
N ASP A 154 -5.96 15.99 6.80
CA ASP A 154 -5.86 17.20 7.61
C ASP A 154 -5.57 18.46 6.78
N GLU A 155 -4.62 18.39 5.84
CA GLU A 155 -4.36 19.47 4.88
C GLU A 155 -5.58 19.70 3.98
N ALA A 156 -6.25 18.60 3.67
CA ALA A 156 -7.19 18.59 2.59
C ALA A 156 -8.57 19.13 2.98
N CYS A 157 -8.98 19.07 4.26
CA CYS A 157 -10.34 19.38 4.72
C CYS A 157 -10.52 19.47 6.26
N PRO A 158 -11.41 20.36 6.77
CA PRO A 158 -11.99 20.25 8.12
C PRO A 158 -12.79 18.95 8.31
N GLU A 159 -13.00 18.50 9.55
CA GLU A 159 -13.56 17.17 9.90
C GLU A 159 -14.83 16.76 9.14
N VAL A 160 -15.75 17.68 8.88
CA VAL A 160 -17.03 17.41 8.20
C VAL A 160 -16.85 16.90 6.77
N LYS A 161 -15.72 17.20 6.11
CA LYS A 161 -15.44 16.78 4.73
C LYS A 161 -14.65 15.47 4.64
N LYS A 162 -14.26 14.84 5.76
CA LYS A 162 -13.56 13.54 5.78
C LYS A 162 -14.44 12.42 5.22
N THR A 163 -15.69 12.34 5.68
CA THR A 163 -16.67 11.34 5.22
C THR A 163 -16.95 11.47 3.72
N TYR A 164 -17.08 12.70 3.21
CA TYR A 164 -17.27 12.94 1.78
C TYR A 164 -16.12 12.40 0.93
N LYS A 165 -14.86 12.60 1.36
CA LYS A 165 -13.70 12.04 0.65
C LYS A 165 -13.66 10.52 0.71
N LYS A 166 -13.99 9.90 1.85
CA LYS A 166 -14.15 8.44 1.94
C LYS A 166 -15.18 7.93 0.92
N CYS A 167 -16.32 8.60 0.78
CA CYS A 167 -17.34 8.23 -0.22
C CYS A 167 -16.78 8.29 -1.64
N ILE A 168 -16.06 9.35 -2.00
CA ILE A 168 -15.44 9.43 -3.34
C ILE A 168 -14.43 8.30 -3.53
N VAL A 169 -13.55 8.07 -2.55
CA VAL A 169 -12.56 7.00 -2.62
C VAL A 169 -13.23 5.63 -2.78
N SER A 170 -14.32 5.39 -2.06
CA SER A 170 -15.08 4.14 -2.17
C SER A 170 -15.63 3.93 -3.57
N VAL A 171 -16.18 4.99 -4.18
CA VAL A 171 -16.71 4.93 -5.55
C VAL A 171 -15.60 4.68 -6.58
N ILE A 172 -14.48 5.42 -6.51
CA ILE A 172 -13.40 5.32 -7.51
C ILE A 172 -12.61 4.01 -7.39
N SER A 173 -12.30 3.60 -6.17
CA SER A 173 -11.51 2.39 -5.94
C SER A 173 -12.37 1.13 -6.01
N GLY A 174 -13.65 1.23 -5.63
CA GLY A 174 -14.52 0.07 -5.38
C GLY A 174 -14.28 -0.60 -4.02
N ILE A 175 -13.46 0.01 -3.15
CA ILE A 175 -13.21 -0.49 -1.79
C ILE A 175 -14.38 -0.05 -0.88
N PRO A 176 -14.96 -0.95 -0.06
CA PRO A 176 -16.04 -0.59 0.85
C PRO A 176 -15.63 0.53 1.83
N LEU A 177 -16.57 1.41 2.18
CA LEU A 177 -16.34 2.56 3.08
C LEU A 177 -15.69 2.21 4.44
N TYR A 178 -16.00 1.02 4.98
CA TYR A 178 -15.43 0.54 6.23
C TYR A 178 -13.98 0.05 6.09
N CYS A 179 -13.51 -0.23 4.87
CA CYS A 179 -12.12 -0.57 4.56
C CYS A 179 -11.29 0.65 4.13
N ILE A 180 -11.75 1.87 4.41
CA ILE A 180 -11.06 3.12 4.05
C ILE A 180 -10.71 3.89 5.32
N PHE A 181 -9.41 4.05 5.54
CA PHE A 181 -8.85 4.60 6.77
C PHE A 181 -8.22 5.96 6.50
N PRO A 182 -8.86 7.08 6.93
CA PRO A 182 -8.25 8.40 6.84
C PRO A 182 -7.15 8.52 7.90
N VAL A 183 -5.94 8.84 7.45
CA VAL A 183 -4.77 9.00 8.31
C VAL A 183 -4.24 10.43 8.15
N LYS A 184 -3.98 11.10 9.27
CA LYS A 184 -3.29 12.40 9.29
C LYS A 184 -1.82 12.18 8.94
N ASN A 185 -1.24 13.06 8.14
CA ASN A 185 0.18 12.92 7.79
C ASN A 185 1.05 13.64 8.83
N TYR A 186 1.93 12.93 9.51
CA TYR A 186 2.89 13.51 10.45
C TYR A 186 4.04 14.21 9.69
N HIS A 187 3.76 15.34 9.05
CA HIS A 187 4.79 16.11 8.36
C HIS A 187 5.67 16.92 9.36
N SER A 188 5.11 17.26 10.54
CA SER A 188 5.69 18.16 11.54
C SER A 188 5.85 17.53 12.93
N GLU A 189 5.20 16.41 13.20
CA GLU A 189 5.25 15.72 14.49
C GLU A 189 6.17 14.50 14.36
N ILE A 190 7.24 14.50 15.17
CA ILE A 190 8.23 13.41 15.22
C ILE A 190 7.87 12.43 16.35
N GLN A 191 6.92 12.80 17.21
CA GLN A 191 6.43 11.99 18.32
C GLN A 191 5.12 11.32 17.93
N THR A 192 5.08 10.00 18.09
CA THR A 192 3.85 9.20 18.08
C THR A 192 2.99 9.61 19.26
N ASP A 193 1.73 9.94 19.01
CA ASP A 193 0.71 10.07 20.05
C ASP A 193 0.03 8.70 20.16
N ASP A 194 0.33 8.00 21.25
CA ASP A 194 -0.17 6.64 21.50
C ASP A 194 -1.71 6.58 21.47
N ASP A 195 -2.43 7.67 21.78
CA ASP A 195 -3.89 7.71 21.78
C ASP A 195 -4.44 7.84 20.34
N ILE A 196 -3.81 8.67 19.49
CA ILE A 196 -4.15 8.80 18.07
C ILE A 196 -3.85 7.50 17.31
N ASP A 197 -2.71 6.88 17.62
CA ASP A 197 -2.32 5.62 17.02
C ASP A 197 -3.26 4.48 17.47
N THR A 198 -3.77 4.52 18.71
CA THR A 198 -4.81 3.61 19.22
C THR A 198 -6.17 3.82 18.55
N LEU A 199 -6.48 5.03 18.09
CA LEU A 199 -7.73 5.31 17.34
C LEU A 199 -7.70 4.78 15.90
N ILE A 200 -6.53 4.76 15.24
CA ILE A 200 -6.36 4.07 13.96
C ILE A 200 -6.50 2.55 14.16
N LEU A 201 -6.03 2.04 15.29
CA LEU A 201 -6.11 0.63 15.68
C LEU A 201 -7.51 0.13 15.97
N ALA A 202 -8.35 0.90 16.66
CA ALA A 202 -9.70 0.47 17.02
C ALA A 202 -10.71 0.49 15.84
N ALA A 203 -10.32 1.10 14.72
CA ALA A 203 -11.15 1.20 13.52
C ALA A 203 -10.92 0.05 12.53
N LEU A 204 -9.78 -0.65 12.65
CA LEU A 204 -9.42 -1.88 11.94
C LEU A 204 -9.97 -3.11 12.67
#